data_AF-A0A3B9GLZ2-F1
#
_entry.id   AF-A0A3B9GLZ2-F1
#
_cell.length_a   1.000
_cell.length_b   1.000
_cell.length_c   1.000
_cell.angle_alpha   90.00
_cell.angle_beta   90.00
_cell.angle_gamma   90.00
#
_symmetry.space_group_name_H-M   'P 1'
#
loop_
_entity.id
_entity.type
_entity.pdbx_description
1 polymer ?
#
loop_
_entity_poly.entity_id
_entity_poly.type
_entity_poly.pdbx_seq_one_letter_code
_entity_poly.pdbx_strand_id
1 'polypeptide(L)'
;MFDLSDTIREEIVFAMENQEIEYAIDVDSGEIVATELDYEADEPGSERELVDPPYWSSGDGFRLMDSFTRAVGDPEGRNALLAALGRGRGVFRAFKNCLAMYPELERLWYAYKDAAMIKRVHDWYDQLRVARGLERLGPEPEDTDDLLAGEFSLRRYGREYWAQCRELFSRGLSEALDKFPEALVEYEYTAIDKEIEGGKEGELDLYVVEAAAGALVAVA
;
A
#
# COMPACT_ATOMS: atom_id res chain seq x y z
N MET A 1 -18.71 24.20 -6.16
CA MET A 1 -17.86 23.05 -5.78
C MET A 1 -16.88 22.75 -6.89
N PHE A 2 -15.59 22.90 -6.60
CA PHE A 2 -14.48 22.59 -7.52
C PHE A 2 -14.44 21.12 -7.92
N ASP A 3 -13.83 20.82 -9.06
CA ASP A 3 -13.51 19.45 -9.48
C ASP A 3 -12.13 19.04 -8.93
N LEU A 4 -12.04 17.86 -8.31
CA LEU A 4 -10.79 17.35 -7.73
C LEU A 4 -9.83 16.89 -8.85
N SER A 5 -9.06 17.83 -9.39
CA SER A 5 -7.97 17.55 -10.34
C SER A 5 -6.71 17.04 -9.63
N ASP A 6 -5.79 16.44 -10.39
CA ASP A 6 -4.50 15.96 -9.89
C ASP A 6 -3.71 17.08 -9.18
N THR A 7 -3.70 18.28 -9.75
CA THR A 7 -3.01 19.45 -9.19
C THR A 7 -3.61 19.86 -7.84
N ILE A 8 -4.94 20.01 -7.76
CA ILE A 8 -5.61 20.37 -6.50
C ILE A 8 -5.36 19.26 -5.46
N ARG A 9 -5.40 18.00 -5.86
CA ARG A 9 -5.12 16.87 -4.97
C ARG A 9 -3.71 16.93 -4.40
N GLU A 10 -2.69 17.18 -5.23
CA GLU A 10 -1.30 17.34 -4.79
C GLU A 10 -1.12 18.51 -3.83
N GLU A 11 -1.78 19.64 -4.11
CA GLU A 11 -1.78 20.80 -3.21
C GLU A 11 -2.43 20.46 -1.86
N ILE A 12 -3.55 19.72 -1.86
CA ILE A 12 -4.22 19.31 -0.61
C ILE A 12 -3.30 18.38 0.19
N VAL A 13 -2.64 17.42 -0.47
CA VAL A 13 -1.67 16.55 0.18
C VAL A 13 -0.53 17.36 0.80
N PHE A 14 -0.02 18.38 0.10
CA PHE A 14 0.98 19.28 0.64
C PHE A 14 0.48 20.01 1.90
N ALA A 15 -0.73 20.57 1.86
CA ALA A 15 -1.35 21.24 3.00
C ALA A 15 -1.54 20.29 4.20
N MET A 16 -1.86 19.02 3.95
CA MET A 16 -1.96 17.99 5.00
C MET A 16 -0.59 17.66 5.64
N GLU A 17 0.47 17.57 4.84
CA GLU A 17 1.81 17.23 5.33
C GLU A 17 2.48 18.39 6.07
N ASN A 18 2.20 19.63 5.66
CA ASN A 18 2.75 20.82 6.28
C ASN A 18 1.98 21.21 7.54
N GLN A 19 2.33 20.57 8.66
CA GLN A 19 1.75 20.84 9.98
C GLN A 19 2.24 22.14 10.64
N GLU A 20 3.04 22.97 9.96
CA GLU A 20 3.54 24.25 10.49
C GLU A 20 2.62 25.43 10.16
N ILE A 21 1.77 25.29 9.13
CA ILE A 21 0.89 26.36 8.63
C ILE A 21 -0.54 25.84 8.62
N GLU A 22 -1.48 26.66 9.08
CA GLU A 22 -2.91 26.36 8.97
C GLU A 22 -3.42 26.74 7.57
N TYR A 23 -3.95 25.75 6.86
CA TYR A 23 -4.50 25.91 5.51
C TYR A 23 -6.01 25.76 5.51
N ALA A 24 -6.68 26.45 4.59
CA ALA A 24 -8.07 26.26 4.24
C ALA A 24 -8.21 26.11 2.71
N ILE A 25 -9.32 25.53 2.26
CA ILE A 25 -9.61 25.29 0.85
C ILE A 25 -10.88 26.03 0.48
N ASP A 26 -10.83 26.86 -0.57
CA ASP A 26 -12.01 27.48 -1.14
C ASP A 26 -12.86 26.44 -1.89
N VAL A 27 -14.13 26.33 -1.49
CA VAL A 27 -15.04 25.26 -1.96
C VAL A 27 -15.39 25.39 -3.44
N ASP A 28 -15.32 26.59 -4.01
CA ASP A 28 -15.74 26.82 -5.39
C ASP A 28 -14.59 26.72 -6.39
N SER A 29 -13.41 27.23 -6.02
CA SER A 29 -12.21 27.22 -6.86
C SER A 29 -11.27 26.05 -6.58
N GLY A 30 -11.28 25.51 -5.36
CA GLY A 30 -10.28 24.54 -4.90
C GLY A 30 -8.96 25.17 -4.48
N GLU A 31 -8.87 26.50 -4.45
CA GLU A 31 -7.68 27.24 -4.03
C GLU A 31 -7.31 26.94 -2.57
N ILE A 32 -6.03 26.66 -2.32
CA ILE A 32 -5.49 26.49 -0.97
C ILE A 32 -4.98 27.82 -0.45
N VAL A 33 -5.55 28.25 0.66
CA VAL A 33 -5.28 29.54 1.30
C VAL A 33 -4.58 29.30 2.64
N ALA A 34 -3.49 30.04 2.90
CA ALA A 34 -2.81 29.96 4.18
C ALA A 34 -3.47 30.94 5.17
N THR A 35 -4.25 30.41 6.12
CA THR A 35 -5.07 31.21 7.05
C THR A 35 -4.26 32.20 7.87
N GLU A 36 -3.00 31.87 8.18
CA GLU A 36 -2.11 32.74 8.96
C GLU A 36 -1.39 33.82 8.13
N LEU A 37 -1.27 33.64 6.82
CA LEU A 37 -0.46 34.49 5.94
C LEU A 37 -1.30 35.37 5.01
N ASP A 38 -2.50 34.91 4.64
CA ASP A 38 -3.42 35.59 3.72
C ASP A 38 -4.46 36.45 4.46
N TYR A 39 -4.11 37.03 5.61
CA TYR A 39 -4.91 38.07 6.30
C TYR A 39 -5.02 39.41 5.51
N GLU A 40 -4.87 39.41 4.19
CA GLU A 40 -5.38 40.51 3.37
C GLU A 40 -6.91 40.37 3.35
N ALA A 41 -7.52 41.02 4.33
CA ALA A 41 -8.96 41.13 4.54
C ALA A 41 -9.74 40.93 3.24
N ASP A 42 -10.49 39.83 3.17
CA ASP A 42 -11.56 39.64 2.20
C ASP A 42 -12.23 41.00 1.96
N GLU A 43 -12.24 41.45 0.70
CA GLU A 43 -13.03 42.63 0.35
C GLU A 43 -14.43 42.40 0.93
N PRO A 44 -15.00 43.35 1.69
CA PRO A 44 -16.31 43.15 2.30
C PRO A 44 -17.35 42.84 1.21
N GLY A 45 -17.73 41.55 1.11
CA GLY A 45 -18.55 41.00 0.02
C GLY A 45 -18.00 39.74 -0.66
N SER A 46 -16.75 39.33 -0.38
CA SER A 46 -16.17 38.03 -0.77
C SER A 46 -16.81 36.91 0.09
N GLU A 47 -17.92 36.34 -0.38
CA GLU A 47 -18.52 35.13 0.24
C GLU A 47 -17.73 33.88 -0.18
N ARG A 48 -16.44 33.80 0.15
CA ARG A 48 -15.67 32.55 -0.01
C ARG A 48 -16.10 31.56 1.06
N GLU A 49 -16.58 30.40 0.64
CA GLU A 49 -16.84 29.29 1.57
C GLU A 49 -15.53 28.50 1.74
N LEU A 50 -14.88 28.66 2.89
CA LEU A 50 -13.64 27.98 3.21
C LEU A 50 -13.89 26.73 4.04
N VAL A 51 -13.15 25.65 3.75
CA VAL A 51 -13.19 24.39 4.50
C VAL A 51 -11.80 23.91 4.86
N ASP A 52 -11.69 23.22 5.98
CA ASP A 52 -10.42 22.62 6.40
C ASP A 52 -10.00 21.47 5.47
N PRO A 53 -8.69 21.33 5.17
CA PRO A 53 -8.17 20.14 4.50
C PRO A 53 -8.43 18.87 5.33
N PRO A 54 -8.29 17.69 4.73
CA PRO A 54 -8.44 16.43 5.45
C PRO A 54 -7.50 16.39 6.67
N TYR A 55 -8.04 16.05 7.84
CA TYR A 55 -7.23 15.99 9.06
C TYR A 55 -6.08 14.97 8.93
N TRP A 56 -4.87 15.43 9.23
CA TRP A 56 -3.65 14.62 9.22
C TRP A 56 -2.76 14.90 10.43
N SER A 57 -2.69 13.95 11.36
CA SER A 57 -1.84 14.08 12.54
C SER A 57 -0.46 13.43 12.34
N SER A 58 0.53 13.82 13.16
CA SER A 58 1.80 13.09 13.20
C SER A 58 1.59 11.61 13.61
N GLY A 59 0.53 11.30 14.35
CA GLY A 59 0.15 9.92 14.66
C GLY A 59 -0.30 9.11 13.44
N ASP A 60 -0.99 9.76 12.48
CA ASP A 60 -1.35 9.14 11.19
C ASP A 60 -0.09 8.84 10.38
N GLY A 61 0.82 9.82 10.28
CA GLY A 61 2.11 9.63 9.60
C GLY A 61 2.94 8.48 10.21
N PHE A 62 2.96 8.36 11.53
CA PHE A 62 3.64 7.24 12.20
C PHE A 62 2.98 5.89 11.87
N ARG A 63 1.64 5.80 11.93
CA ARG A 63 0.91 4.57 11.57
C ARG A 63 1.16 4.16 10.13
N LEU A 64 1.24 5.13 9.22
CA LEU A 64 1.56 4.87 7.82
C LEU A 64 2.96 4.27 7.66
N MET A 65 3.96 4.83 8.35
CA MET A 65 5.32 4.29 8.37
C MET A 65 5.39 2.87 8.99
N ASP A 66 4.67 2.63 10.09
CA ASP A 66 4.62 1.30 10.73
C ASP A 66 3.96 0.26 9.80
N SER A 67 2.85 0.63 9.16
CA SER A 67 2.12 -0.23 8.22
C SER A 67 2.97 -0.59 7.00
N PHE A 68 3.64 0.41 6.39
CA PHE A 68 4.58 0.19 5.31
C PHE A 68 5.70 -0.77 5.73
N THR A 69 6.32 -0.51 6.89
CA THR A 69 7.44 -1.32 7.39
C THR A 69 7.05 -2.79 7.56
N ARG A 70 5.82 -3.06 8.03
CA ARG A 70 5.30 -4.43 8.16
C ARG A 70 5.05 -5.11 6.82
N ALA A 71 4.75 -4.35 5.78
CA ALA A 71 4.52 -4.85 4.42
C ALA A 71 5.81 -5.08 3.63
N VAL A 72 6.96 -4.55 4.07
CA VAL A 72 8.25 -4.77 3.40
C VAL A 72 8.65 -6.24 3.45
N GLY A 73 8.82 -6.86 2.28
CA GLY A 73 9.23 -8.25 2.14
C GLY A 73 10.68 -8.50 2.56
N ASP A 74 11.60 -7.60 2.16
CA ASP A 74 13.03 -7.70 2.46
C ASP A 74 13.30 -7.67 3.97
N PRO A 75 13.83 -8.77 4.57
CA PRO A 75 14.07 -8.83 6.01
C PRO A 75 15.10 -7.80 6.51
N GLU A 76 16.12 -7.48 5.71
CA GLU A 76 17.16 -6.54 6.13
C GLU A 76 16.62 -5.12 6.23
N GLY A 77 16.03 -4.62 5.16
CA GLY A 77 15.38 -3.31 5.12
C GLY A 77 14.24 -3.18 6.11
N ARG A 78 13.41 -4.21 6.27
CA ARG A 78 12.34 -4.24 7.30
C ARG A 78 12.91 -4.05 8.70
N ASN A 79 13.96 -4.79 9.06
CA ASN A 79 14.58 -4.67 10.38
C ASN A 79 15.21 -3.29 10.61
N ALA A 80 15.82 -2.71 9.58
CA ALA A 80 16.39 -1.36 9.65
C ALA A 80 15.31 -0.29 9.86
N LEU A 81 14.18 -0.38 9.16
CA LEU A 81 13.04 0.51 9.32
C LEU A 81 12.37 0.35 10.69
N LEU A 82 12.20 -0.87 11.19
CA LEU A 82 11.68 -1.12 12.54
C LEU A 82 12.58 -0.50 13.61
N ALA A 83 13.91 -0.63 13.47
CA ALA A 83 14.86 -0.01 14.37
C ALA A 83 14.78 1.53 14.33
N ALA A 84 14.53 2.11 13.14
CA ALA A 84 14.31 3.54 12.99
C ALA A 84 13.04 4.02 13.69
N LEU A 85 11.94 3.27 13.58
CA LEU A 85 10.66 3.54 14.26
C LEU A 85 10.74 3.37 15.79
N GLY A 86 11.59 2.46 16.26
CA GLY A 86 11.82 2.21 17.70
C GLY A 86 12.58 3.31 18.45
N ARG A 87 13.15 4.32 17.77
CA ARG A 87 13.96 5.37 18.41
C ARG A 87 13.17 6.36 19.27
N GLY A 88 11.84 6.42 19.14
CA GLY A 88 10.99 7.38 19.86
C GLY A 88 11.14 8.82 19.33
N ARG A 89 12.12 9.58 19.83
CA ARG A 89 12.32 10.99 19.39
C ARG A 89 13.04 11.04 18.05
N GLY A 90 12.50 11.81 17.10
CA GLY A 90 13.09 11.98 15.77
C GLY A 90 12.87 10.79 14.83
N VAL A 91 11.85 9.97 15.10
CA VAL A 91 11.50 8.78 14.30
C VAL A 91 11.33 9.11 12.82
N PHE A 92 10.62 10.19 12.46
CA PHE A 92 10.43 10.59 11.07
C PHE A 92 11.75 10.82 10.33
N ARG A 93 12.70 11.50 10.98
CA ARG A 93 14.04 11.75 10.42
C ARG A 93 14.85 10.46 10.35
N ALA A 94 14.79 9.63 11.39
CA ALA A 94 15.48 8.34 11.40
C ALA A 94 14.98 7.41 10.28
N PHE A 95 13.67 7.40 10.05
CA PHE A 95 13.03 6.62 9.00
C PHE A 95 13.47 7.10 7.61
N LYS A 96 13.40 8.40 7.33
CA LYS A 96 13.90 8.98 6.06
C LYS A 96 15.39 8.71 5.83
N ASN A 97 16.21 8.84 6.87
CA ASN A 97 17.64 8.51 6.78
C ASN A 97 17.88 7.02 6.50
N CYS A 98 17.01 6.14 7.00
CA CYS A 98 17.06 4.71 6.70
C CYS A 98 16.72 4.45 5.22
N LEU A 99 15.63 5.05 4.72
CA LEU A 99 15.22 4.92 3.32
C LEU A 99 16.31 5.37 2.34
N ALA A 100 17.04 6.44 2.65
CA ALA A 100 18.16 6.92 1.82
C ALA A 100 19.29 5.89 1.63
N MET A 101 19.36 4.85 2.47
CA MET A 101 20.32 3.75 2.34
C MET A 101 19.80 2.62 1.44
N TYR A 102 18.51 2.60 1.12
CA TYR A 102 17.82 1.56 0.36
C TYR A 102 16.94 2.20 -0.73
N PRO A 103 17.50 2.58 -1.90
CA PRO A 103 16.78 3.33 -2.93
C PRO A 103 15.47 2.68 -3.42
N GLU A 104 15.44 1.35 -3.51
CA GLU A 104 14.22 0.63 -3.88
C GLU A 104 13.11 0.74 -2.83
N LEU A 105 13.47 0.67 -1.54
CA LEU A 105 12.52 0.86 -0.45
C LEU A 105 12.05 2.31 -0.37
N GLU A 106 12.92 3.27 -0.68
CA GLU A 106 12.54 4.68 -0.78
C GLU A 106 11.48 4.90 -1.87
N ARG A 107 11.69 4.33 -3.06
CA ARG A 107 10.71 4.39 -4.17
C ARG A 107 9.38 3.78 -3.76
N LEU A 108 9.40 2.58 -3.16
CA LEU A 108 8.19 1.88 -2.69
C LEU A 108 7.48 2.68 -1.59
N TRP A 109 8.24 3.32 -0.69
CA TRP A 109 7.69 4.16 0.36
C TRP A 109 6.91 5.34 -0.21
N TYR A 110 7.47 6.08 -1.17
CA TYR A 110 6.78 7.22 -1.77
C TYR A 110 5.49 6.78 -2.47
N ALA A 111 5.54 5.72 -3.28
CA ALA A 111 4.33 5.18 -3.92
C ALA A 111 3.26 4.75 -2.89
N TYR A 112 3.67 4.07 -1.82
CA TYR A 112 2.75 3.65 -0.75
C TYR A 112 2.16 4.86 0.00
N LYS A 113 2.99 5.86 0.29
CA LYS A 113 2.57 7.09 0.97
C LYS A 113 1.57 7.85 0.11
N ASP A 114 1.87 8.04 -1.17
CA ASP A 114 1.05 8.80 -2.09
C ASP A 114 -0.31 8.14 -2.28
N ALA A 115 -0.36 6.82 -2.48
CA ALA A 115 -1.62 6.07 -2.55
C ALA A 115 -2.49 6.26 -1.29
N ALA A 116 -1.88 6.21 -0.10
CA ALA A 116 -2.60 6.40 1.16
C ALA A 116 -3.11 7.85 1.34
N MET A 117 -2.31 8.84 0.93
CA MET A 117 -2.67 10.26 1.01
C MET A 117 -3.78 10.61 0.02
N ILE A 118 -3.65 10.15 -1.23
CA ILE A 118 -4.68 10.28 -2.28
C ILE A 118 -6.00 9.71 -1.78
N LYS A 119 -6.01 8.47 -1.29
CA LYS A 119 -7.22 7.84 -0.75
C LYS A 119 -7.89 8.70 0.34
N ARG A 120 -7.10 9.28 1.25
CA ARG A 120 -7.64 10.16 2.31
C ARG A 120 -8.28 11.42 1.73
N VAL A 121 -7.67 12.03 0.71
CA VAL A 121 -8.22 13.20 0.02
C VAL A 121 -9.53 12.85 -0.68
N HIS A 122 -9.60 11.72 -1.38
CA HIS A 122 -10.84 11.26 -2.03
C HIS A 122 -11.96 11.00 -1.02
N ASP A 123 -11.66 10.30 0.08
CA ASP A 123 -12.65 10.03 1.14
C ASP A 123 -13.19 11.32 1.77
N TRP A 124 -12.33 12.32 1.97
CA TRP A 124 -12.73 13.65 2.46
C TRP A 124 -13.57 14.40 1.43
N TYR A 125 -13.16 14.41 0.16
CA TYR A 125 -13.86 15.11 -0.91
C TYR A 125 -15.25 14.52 -1.14
N ASP A 126 -15.39 13.19 -1.08
CA ASP A 126 -16.69 12.51 -1.10
C ASP A 126 -17.59 12.94 0.07
N GLN A 127 -17.05 13.04 1.29
CA GLN A 127 -17.80 13.52 2.44
C GLN A 127 -18.25 14.98 2.24
N LEU A 128 -17.37 15.82 1.69
CA LEU A 128 -17.63 17.22 1.37
C LEU A 128 -18.77 17.37 0.35
N ARG A 129 -18.80 16.50 -0.66
CA ARG A 129 -19.86 16.42 -1.69
C ARG A 129 -21.20 16.02 -1.08
N VAL A 130 -21.20 14.95 -0.28
CA VAL A 130 -22.42 14.45 0.38
C VAL A 130 -23.01 15.50 1.32
N ALA A 131 -22.18 16.20 2.09
CA ALA A 131 -22.62 17.31 2.95
C ALA A 131 -23.31 18.44 2.16
N ARG A 132 -22.98 18.59 0.87
CA ARG A 132 -23.57 19.56 -0.07
C ARG A 132 -24.70 18.99 -0.92
N GLY A 133 -25.16 17.77 -0.62
CA GLY A 133 -26.25 17.10 -1.33
C GLY A 133 -25.88 16.56 -2.71
N LEU A 134 -24.57 16.46 -3.01
CA LEU A 134 -24.07 15.86 -4.24
C LEU A 134 -23.80 14.36 -4.05
N GLU A 135 -23.85 13.61 -5.14
CA GLU A 135 -23.46 12.20 -5.14
C GLU A 135 -21.95 12.05 -4.97
N ARG A 136 -21.57 10.94 -4.32
CA ARG A 136 -20.17 10.49 -4.23
C ARG A 136 -19.65 10.21 -5.64
N LEU A 137 -18.37 10.50 -5.88
CA LEU A 137 -17.71 10.06 -7.12
C LEU A 137 -17.46 8.54 -7.09
N GLY A 138 -17.35 7.96 -5.89
CA GLY A 138 -16.97 6.56 -5.70
C GLY A 138 -15.46 6.40 -5.66
N PRO A 139 -14.96 5.17 -5.42
CA PRO A 139 -13.52 4.91 -5.45
C PRO A 139 -12.99 5.23 -6.85
N GLU A 140 -11.93 6.04 -6.92
CA GLU A 140 -11.12 6.13 -8.14
C GLU A 140 -10.59 4.72 -8.43
N PRO A 141 -10.66 4.21 -9.68
CA PRO A 141 -10.09 2.92 -10.00
C PRO A 141 -8.62 2.93 -9.57
N GLU A 142 -8.25 2.05 -8.64
CA GLU A 142 -6.87 1.95 -8.19
C GLU A 142 -6.02 1.52 -9.41
N ASP A 143 -5.17 2.41 -9.93
CA ASP A 143 -4.07 2.08 -10.88
C ASP A 143 -2.99 1.21 -10.19
N THR A 144 -3.39 0.36 -9.24
CA THR A 144 -2.56 -0.65 -8.58
C THR A 144 -2.16 -1.79 -9.51
N ASP A 145 -2.78 -1.88 -10.69
CA ASP A 145 -2.37 -2.82 -11.72
C ASP A 145 -0.88 -2.62 -12.04
N ASP A 146 -0.35 -1.38 -12.10
CA ASP A 146 1.06 -1.15 -12.46
C ASP A 146 2.06 -1.37 -11.30
N LEU A 147 1.64 -1.22 -10.04
CA LEU A 147 2.55 -1.32 -8.88
C LEU A 147 2.84 -2.76 -8.45
N LEU A 148 1.95 -3.71 -8.74
CA LEU A 148 2.10 -5.13 -8.39
C LEU A 148 2.24 -6.05 -9.60
N ALA A 149 1.75 -5.68 -10.80
CA ALA A 149 1.81 -6.56 -11.98
C ALA A 149 3.24 -6.79 -12.50
N GLY A 150 4.22 -6.01 -12.03
CA GLY A 150 5.61 -6.17 -12.41
C GLY A 150 6.39 -7.21 -11.60
N GLU A 151 5.98 -7.53 -10.37
CA GLU A 151 6.81 -8.33 -9.46
C GLU A 151 6.49 -9.82 -9.51
N PHE A 152 5.22 -10.18 -9.73
CA PHE A 152 4.78 -11.58 -9.73
C PHE A 152 3.76 -11.87 -10.84
N SER A 153 3.92 -13.01 -11.51
CA SER A 153 2.99 -13.50 -12.53
C SER A 153 2.41 -14.85 -12.12
N LEU A 154 1.07 -14.96 -12.17
CA LEU A 154 0.36 -16.22 -11.96
C LEU A 154 0.28 -16.99 -13.27
N ARG A 155 0.74 -18.23 -13.27
CA ARG A 155 0.69 -19.13 -14.44
C ARG A 155 0.02 -20.44 -14.06
N ARG A 156 -0.71 -20.99 -15.01
CA ARG A 156 -1.33 -22.31 -14.92
C ARG A 156 -0.45 -23.31 -15.68
N TYR A 157 -0.02 -24.35 -15.00
CA TYR A 157 0.73 -25.46 -15.57
C TYR A 157 -0.01 -26.79 -15.35
N GLY A 158 0.29 -27.78 -16.18
CA GLY A 158 -0.14 -29.16 -15.93
C GLY A 158 0.80 -29.87 -14.94
N ARG A 159 0.43 -31.10 -14.58
CA ARG A 159 1.19 -31.97 -13.65
C ARG A 159 2.66 -32.16 -14.04
N GLU A 160 3.02 -32.00 -15.31
CA GLU A 160 4.40 -32.10 -15.79
C GLU A 160 5.35 -31.09 -15.12
N TYR A 161 4.79 -30.01 -14.57
CA TYR A 161 5.53 -28.97 -13.87
C TYR A 161 5.65 -29.24 -12.34
N TRP A 162 5.10 -30.35 -11.85
CA TRP A 162 5.14 -30.71 -10.43
C TRP A 162 6.56 -30.90 -9.91
N ALA A 163 7.44 -31.51 -10.70
CA ALA A 163 8.82 -31.78 -10.31
C ALA A 163 9.60 -30.49 -9.95
N GLN A 164 9.29 -29.38 -10.63
CA GLN A 164 9.89 -28.06 -10.40
C GLN A 164 9.31 -27.38 -9.15
N CYS A 165 8.05 -27.66 -8.82
CA CYS A 165 7.36 -27.06 -7.67
C CYS A 165 7.55 -27.84 -6.37
N ARG A 166 7.93 -29.12 -6.47
CA ARG A 166 7.97 -30.07 -5.34
C ARG A 166 8.75 -29.56 -4.14
N GLU A 167 9.89 -28.92 -4.34
CA GLU A 167 10.70 -28.37 -3.25
C GLU A 167 10.01 -27.17 -2.55
N LEU A 168 9.38 -26.30 -3.33
CA LEU A 168 8.67 -25.14 -2.79
C LEU A 168 7.41 -25.56 -2.05
N PHE A 169 6.62 -26.47 -2.66
CA PHE A 169 5.46 -27.06 -2.02
C PHE A 169 5.85 -27.79 -0.74
N SER A 170 6.98 -28.51 -0.77
CA SER A 170 7.44 -29.22 0.40
C SER A 170 7.70 -28.26 1.55
N ARG A 171 8.50 -27.22 1.32
CA ARG A 171 8.75 -26.21 2.35
C ARG A 171 7.47 -25.58 2.90
N GLY A 172 6.53 -25.19 2.02
CA GLY A 172 5.26 -24.58 2.42
C GLY A 172 4.39 -25.48 3.32
N LEU A 173 4.26 -26.76 2.99
CA LEU A 173 3.49 -27.69 3.82
C LEU A 173 4.18 -27.94 5.19
N SER A 174 5.51 -27.91 5.25
CA SER A 174 6.27 -28.15 6.49
C SER A 174 6.03 -26.99 7.44
N GLU A 175 6.09 -25.77 6.90
CA GLU A 175 5.75 -24.55 7.63
C GLU A 175 4.29 -24.56 8.09
N ALA A 176 3.36 -25.00 7.24
CA ALA A 176 1.94 -25.08 7.57
C ALA A 176 1.62 -26.15 8.64
N LEU A 177 2.40 -27.23 8.68
CA LEU A 177 2.22 -28.35 9.59
C LEU A 177 3.27 -28.42 10.71
N ASP A 178 3.98 -27.32 10.99
CA ASP A 178 5.11 -27.27 11.94
C ASP A 178 4.78 -27.78 13.36
N LYS A 179 3.52 -27.64 13.77
CA LYS A 179 2.98 -28.07 15.07
C LYS A 179 2.59 -29.54 15.12
N PHE A 180 2.59 -30.24 14.00
CA PHE A 180 2.19 -31.64 13.92
C PHE A 180 3.40 -32.58 13.98
N PRO A 181 3.21 -33.85 14.36
CA PRO A 181 4.29 -34.83 14.36
C PRO A 181 4.89 -35.02 12.96
N GLU A 182 6.21 -35.14 12.87
CA GLU A 182 6.95 -35.33 11.61
C GLU A 182 6.38 -36.47 10.74
N ALA A 183 5.98 -37.58 11.36
CA ALA A 183 5.37 -38.71 10.65
C ALA A 183 4.05 -38.36 9.95
N LEU A 184 3.25 -37.44 10.49
CA LEU A 184 2.03 -36.97 9.83
C LEU A 184 2.38 -36.08 8.65
N VAL A 185 3.36 -35.18 8.83
CA VAL A 185 3.85 -34.29 7.77
C VAL A 185 4.40 -35.10 6.59
N GLU A 186 5.23 -36.11 6.86
CA GLU A 186 5.74 -37.05 5.84
C GLU A 186 4.64 -37.84 5.12
N TYR A 187 3.61 -38.26 5.87
CA TYR A 187 2.46 -38.95 5.29
C TYR A 187 1.71 -38.05 4.31
N GLU A 188 1.37 -36.82 4.70
CA GLU A 188 0.66 -35.86 3.85
C GLU A 188 1.47 -35.52 2.59
N TYR A 189 2.80 -35.32 2.71
CA TYR A 189 3.66 -35.17 1.54
C TYR A 189 3.52 -36.32 0.57
N THR A 190 3.68 -37.53 1.08
CA THR A 190 3.71 -38.73 0.25
C THR A 190 2.35 -38.97 -0.40
N ALA A 191 1.26 -38.63 0.28
CA ALA A 191 -0.09 -38.74 -0.24
C ALA A 191 -0.32 -37.75 -1.40
N ILE A 192 -0.03 -36.47 -1.20
CA ILE A 192 -0.22 -35.41 -2.20
C ILE A 192 0.70 -35.63 -3.40
N ASP A 193 1.96 -35.97 -3.17
CA ASP A 193 2.93 -36.25 -4.24
C ASP A 193 2.46 -37.42 -5.13
N LYS A 194 1.93 -38.49 -4.53
CA LYS A 194 1.34 -39.61 -5.29
C LYS A 194 0.07 -39.23 -6.04
N GLU A 195 -0.77 -38.39 -5.45
CA GLU A 195 -2.00 -37.93 -6.09
C GLU A 195 -1.69 -37.09 -7.33
N ILE A 196 -0.70 -36.21 -7.25
CA ILE A 196 -0.29 -35.36 -8.37
C ILE A 196 0.45 -36.14 -9.45
N GLU A 197 1.37 -37.04 -9.08
CA GLU A 197 2.06 -37.91 -10.04
C GLU A 197 1.09 -38.93 -10.69
N GLY A 198 0.08 -39.39 -9.95
CA GLY A 198 -0.89 -40.40 -10.38
C GLY A 198 -2.14 -39.86 -11.08
N GLY A 199 -2.47 -38.58 -10.92
CA GLY A 199 -3.65 -37.94 -11.51
C GLY A 199 -3.60 -37.89 -13.03
N LYS A 200 -4.75 -37.98 -13.72
CA LYS A 200 -4.75 -37.94 -15.19
C LYS A 200 -4.49 -36.53 -15.69
N GLU A 201 -4.00 -36.45 -16.92
CA GLU A 201 -3.77 -35.17 -17.61
C GLU A 201 -5.09 -34.38 -17.73
N GLY A 202 -5.13 -33.17 -17.19
CA GLY A 202 -6.31 -32.31 -17.14
C GLY A 202 -7.22 -32.49 -15.90
N GLU A 203 -6.90 -33.40 -14.96
CA GLU A 203 -7.61 -33.51 -13.68
C GLU A 203 -7.01 -32.60 -12.59
N LEU A 204 -5.75 -32.19 -12.75
CA LEU A 204 -5.02 -31.34 -11.81
C LEU A 204 -4.34 -30.19 -12.56
N ASP A 205 -4.68 -28.97 -12.16
CA ASP A 205 -4.03 -27.74 -12.60
C ASP A 205 -3.14 -27.25 -11.46
N LEU A 206 -1.87 -26.97 -11.77
CA LEU A 206 -0.94 -26.32 -10.85
C LEU A 206 -0.98 -24.82 -11.10
N TYR A 207 -1.25 -24.05 -10.05
CA TYR A 207 -1.22 -22.60 -10.09
C TYR A 207 0.07 -22.12 -9.46
N VAL A 208 0.90 -21.47 -10.26
CA VAL A 208 2.27 -21.12 -9.90
C VAL A 208 2.45 -19.61 -9.96
N VAL A 209 3.02 -19.04 -8.91
CA VAL A 209 3.42 -17.63 -8.88
C VAL A 209 4.92 -17.53 -9.12
N GLU A 210 5.30 -16.87 -10.20
CA GLU A 210 6.68 -16.60 -10.59
C GLU A 210 7.03 -15.13 -10.35
N ALA A 211 8.17 -14.83 -9.73
CA ALA A 211 8.69 -13.48 -9.64
C ALA A 211 9.18 -12.97 -11.01
N ALA A 212 9.35 -11.66 -11.17
CA ALA A 212 9.89 -11.02 -12.37
C ALA A 212 11.23 -11.63 -12.88
N ALA A 213 12.04 -12.17 -11.97
CA ALA A 213 13.30 -12.85 -12.26
C ALA A 213 13.14 -14.33 -12.68
N GLY A 214 11.91 -14.83 -12.81
CA GLY A 214 11.58 -16.23 -13.13
C GLY A 214 11.68 -17.19 -11.93
N ALA A 215 11.86 -16.68 -10.71
CA ALA A 215 11.92 -17.50 -9.51
C ALA A 215 10.51 -17.96 -9.09
N LEU A 216 10.39 -19.23 -8.72
CA LEU A 216 9.17 -19.81 -8.15
C LEU A 216 8.95 -19.30 -6.72
N VAL A 217 7.79 -18.71 -6.46
CA VAL A 217 7.48 -18.05 -5.16
C VAL A 217 6.31 -18.72 -4.44
N ALA A 218 5.30 -19.17 -5.17
CA ALA A 218 4.20 -19.95 -4.61
C ALA A 218 3.69 -20.99 -5.60
N VAL A 219 3.08 -22.04 -5.06
CA VAL A 219 2.36 -23.08 -5.81
C VAL A 219 1.10 -23.46 -5.04
N ALA A 220 0.00 -23.68 -5.77
CA ALA A 220 -1.29 -24.15 -5.27
C ALA A 220 -1.87 -25.22 -6.20
#